data_AF-A0A496XE49-F1
#
_entry.id   AF-A0A496XE49-F1
#
_cell.length_a   1.000
_cell.length_b   1.000
_cell.length_c   1.000
_cell.angle_alpha   90.00
_cell.angle_beta   90.00
_cell.angle_gamma   90.00
#
_symmetry.space_group_name_H-M   'P 1'
#
loop_
_entity.id
_entity.type
_entity.pdbx_description
1 polymer ?
#
loop_
_entity_poly.entity_id
_entity_poly.type
_entity_poly.pdbx_seq_one_letter_code
_entity_poly.pdbx_strand_id
1 'polypeptide(L)'
;AIGANSPTLFGHTLWHETRIPLFKQSIDTRHADRYRWREPARVNFGQGWVRRGAGELFQEVARIYPPLLPICAAQSPAWEMARGQTPSLAELRLHQSTVWLWNRPIYDDADGGHLRIEMRTLPAGPTAIDMVANAAFLLGLAEGVRPRIDEILPAIPFNIAEYNFYRAAQHGLDAGLVWPEFGQSGCREQPVCAIIEQLLPVASQGLAMIGVSVDESARYLGVIERRLQRRQTGAIWQRNMLARLKQKMPLDAALHQLLEVFIDYSAENLPVAEWQI
;
A
#
# COMPACT_ATOMS: atom_id res chain seq x y z
N ALA A 1 6.71 -4.27 -2.76
CA ALA A 1 7.91 -5.11 -2.81
C ALA A 1 8.27 -5.69 -1.45
N ILE A 2 8.93 -4.94 -0.55
CA ILE A 2 9.49 -5.47 0.72
C ILE A 2 8.46 -6.01 1.73
N GLY A 3 7.23 -5.50 1.68
CA GLY A 3 6.12 -5.97 2.50
C GLY A 3 5.25 -7.07 1.86
N ALA A 4 5.59 -7.58 0.68
CA ALA A 4 4.73 -8.53 -0.04
C ALA A 4 4.52 -9.83 0.74
N ASN A 5 3.25 -10.27 0.86
CA ASN A 5 2.84 -11.36 1.74
C ASN A 5 1.67 -12.23 1.22
N SER A 6 1.18 -12.02 -0.01
CA SER A 6 0.05 -12.80 -0.54
C SER A 6 0.37 -13.51 -1.87
N PRO A 7 1.20 -14.57 -1.87
CA PRO A 7 1.69 -15.20 -3.10
C PRO A 7 0.76 -16.27 -3.69
N THR A 8 -0.27 -16.71 -2.97
CA THR A 8 -1.11 -17.85 -3.36
C THR A 8 -2.59 -17.52 -3.39
N LEU A 9 -3.32 -18.10 -4.35
CA LEU A 9 -4.78 -18.03 -4.44
C LEU A 9 -5.31 -19.31 -5.08
N PHE A 10 -6.34 -19.93 -4.49
CA PHE A 10 -6.98 -21.16 -5.00
C PHE A 10 -5.99 -22.27 -5.41
N GLY A 11 -4.94 -22.48 -4.61
CA GLY A 11 -3.90 -23.49 -4.86
C GLY A 11 -2.84 -23.12 -5.89
N HIS A 12 -2.92 -21.93 -6.50
CA HIS A 12 -1.95 -21.45 -7.46
C HIS A 12 -0.98 -20.45 -6.83
N THR A 13 0.29 -20.52 -7.22
CA THR A 13 1.28 -19.47 -6.96
C THR A 13 1.17 -18.39 -8.04
N LEU A 14 0.96 -17.13 -7.63
CA LEU A 14 0.72 -15.99 -8.50
C LEU A 14 1.71 -14.86 -8.19
N TRP A 15 1.26 -13.61 -8.14
CA TRP A 15 2.07 -12.44 -7.84
C TRP A 15 2.56 -12.50 -6.39
N HIS A 16 3.71 -11.88 -6.08
CA HIS A 16 4.16 -11.78 -4.68
C HIS A 16 3.12 -11.10 -3.79
N GLU A 17 2.35 -10.16 -4.36
CA GLU A 17 1.24 -9.49 -3.71
C GLU A 17 -0.03 -9.59 -4.56
N THR A 18 -0.57 -10.81 -4.69
CA THR A 18 -1.80 -11.12 -5.44
C THR A 18 -3.03 -10.34 -4.96
N ARG A 19 -3.08 -9.93 -3.70
CA ARG A 19 -4.18 -9.13 -3.15
C ARG A 19 -4.42 -7.83 -3.93
N ILE A 20 -3.37 -7.19 -4.47
CA ILE A 20 -3.50 -5.94 -5.23
C ILE A 20 -4.39 -6.13 -6.48
N PRO A 21 -4.04 -7.00 -7.44
CA PRO A 21 -4.90 -7.23 -8.60
C PRO A 21 -6.20 -7.95 -8.23
N LEU A 22 -6.21 -8.84 -7.24
CA LEU A 22 -7.41 -9.57 -6.83
C LEU A 22 -8.48 -8.62 -6.29
N PHE A 23 -8.13 -7.72 -5.36
CA PHE A 23 -9.10 -6.78 -4.80
C PHE A 23 -9.67 -5.85 -5.86
N LYS A 24 -8.84 -5.45 -6.84
CA LYS A 24 -9.29 -4.65 -7.97
C LYS A 24 -10.34 -5.36 -8.82
N GLN A 25 -10.25 -6.68 -8.96
CA GLN A 25 -11.20 -7.48 -9.73
C GLN A 25 -12.42 -7.91 -8.93
N SER A 26 -12.27 -8.19 -7.63
CA SER A 26 -13.33 -8.81 -6.80
C SER A 26 -14.54 -7.91 -6.57
N ILE A 27 -14.36 -6.60 -6.67
CA ILE A 27 -15.43 -5.59 -6.47
C ILE A 27 -15.54 -4.66 -7.69
N ASP A 28 -15.11 -5.14 -8.85
CA ASP A 28 -15.23 -4.39 -10.09
C ASP A 28 -16.69 -4.39 -10.58
N THR A 29 -17.38 -3.26 -10.40
CA THR A 29 -18.78 -3.09 -10.81
C THR A 29 -18.93 -2.71 -12.27
N ARG A 30 -17.83 -2.59 -13.03
CA ARG A 30 -17.87 -2.09 -14.42
C ARG A 30 -18.41 -3.17 -15.36
N HIS A 31 -19.30 -2.76 -16.25
CA HIS A 31 -19.73 -3.62 -17.35
C HIS A 31 -18.62 -3.75 -18.40
N ALA A 32 -18.23 -4.98 -18.69
CA ALA A 32 -17.25 -5.28 -19.73
C ALA A 32 -17.88 -5.13 -21.13
N ASP A 33 -17.94 -3.89 -21.62
CA ASP A 33 -18.32 -3.59 -23.01
C ASP A 33 -17.07 -3.15 -23.78
N ARG A 34 -16.85 -3.73 -24.96
CA ARG A 34 -15.70 -3.42 -25.83
C ARG A 34 -15.93 -2.16 -26.68
N TYR A 35 -17.17 -1.73 -26.83
CA TYR A 35 -17.57 -0.60 -27.67
C TYR A 35 -17.95 0.64 -26.87
N ARG A 36 -18.06 0.52 -25.54
CA ARG A 36 -18.28 1.65 -24.64
C ARG A 36 -17.00 2.09 -23.97
N TRP A 37 -16.97 3.38 -23.65
CA TRP A 37 -15.96 3.93 -22.76
C TRP A 37 -15.96 3.18 -21.43
N ARG A 38 -14.78 2.91 -20.89
CA ARG A 38 -14.60 2.19 -19.63
C ARG A 38 -14.41 3.19 -18.50
N GLU A 39 -15.33 3.16 -17.56
CA GLU A 39 -15.17 3.84 -16.28
C GLU A 39 -13.88 3.40 -15.56
N PRO A 40 -13.23 4.28 -14.80
CA PRO A 40 -12.17 3.88 -13.88
C PRO A 40 -12.66 2.82 -12.89
N ALA A 41 -11.79 1.88 -12.53
CA ALA A 41 -12.10 0.93 -11.46
C ALA A 41 -12.28 1.67 -10.13
N ARG A 42 -13.17 1.20 -9.27
CA ARG A 42 -13.30 1.76 -7.90
C ARG A 42 -12.09 1.45 -7.03
N VAL A 43 -11.36 0.38 -7.33
CA VAL A 43 -10.04 0.12 -6.74
C VAL A 43 -8.97 0.56 -7.73
N ASN A 44 -8.22 1.59 -7.40
CA ASN A 44 -7.20 2.13 -8.30
C ASN A 44 -6.08 2.87 -7.57
N PHE A 45 -5.05 3.23 -8.32
CA PHE A 45 -3.87 3.94 -7.82
C PHE A 45 -4.10 5.45 -7.66
N GLY A 46 -5.09 6.01 -8.35
CA GLY A 46 -5.40 7.44 -8.47
C GLY A 46 -5.42 7.87 -9.94
N GLN A 47 -5.77 9.13 -10.21
CA GLN A 47 -5.81 9.69 -11.57
C GLN A 47 -4.68 10.69 -11.86
N GLY A 48 -3.90 11.08 -10.86
CA GLY A 48 -2.82 12.04 -11.00
C GLY A 48 -2.23 12.48 -9.66
N TRP A 49 -1.17 13.27 -9.73
CA TRP A 49 -0.60 13.93 -8.56
C TRP A 49 -1.54 15.02 -8.04
N VAL A 50 -1.60 15.16 -6.71
CA VAL A 50 -2.29 16.27 -6.05
C VAL A 50 -1.59 17.58 -6.42
N ARG A 51 -2.36 18.58 -6.84
CA ARG A 51 -1.90 19.88 -7.33
C ARG A 51 -2.07 20.98 -6.30
N ARG A 52 -3.18 20.97 -5.57
CA ARG A 52 -3.55 22.08 -4.66
C ARG A 52 -3.86 21.62 -3.25
N GLY A 53 -4.45 20.44 -3.10
CA GLY A 53 -4.80 19.91 -1.78
C GLY A 53 -5.87 18.83 -1.85
N ALA A 54 -6.13 18.20 -0.70
CA ALA A 54 -7.00 17.02 -0.62
C ALA A 54 -8.43 17.23 -1.12
N GLY A 55 -8.94 18.46 -1.11
CA GLY A 55 -10.27 18.79 -1.64
C GLY A 55 -10.49 18.33 -3.08
N GLU A 56 -9.45 18.34 -3.92
CA GLU A 56 -9.58 17.90 -5.31
C GLU A 56 -9.77 16.39 -5.45
N LEU A 57 -9.26 15.60 -4.49
CA LEU A 57 -9.44 14.15 -4.46
C LEU A 57 -10.88 13.76 -4.11
N PHE A 58 -11.54 14.51 -3.23
CA PHE A 58 -12.97 14.33 -2.95
C PHE A 58 -13.84 14.74 -4.15
N GLN A 59 -13.49 15.85 -4.82
CA GLN A 59 -14.18 16.28 -6.03
C GLN A 59 -14.00 15.29 -7.18
N GLU A 60 -12.80 14.73 -7.34
CA GLU A 60 -12.52 13.67 -8.30
C GLU A 60 -13.45 12.48 -8.08
N VAL A 61 -13.55 11.99 -6.85
CA VAL A 61 -14.42 10.85 -6.53
C VAL A 61 -15.89 11.16 -6.83
N ALA A 62 -16.38 12.34 -6.43
CA ALA A 62 -17.76 12.76 -6.69
C ALA A 62 -18.08 12.95 -8.18
N ARG A 63 -17.09 13.28 -9.01
CA ARG A 63 -17.27 13.53 -10.46
C ARG A 63 -17.10 12.30 -11.32
N ILE A 64 -16.25 11.36 -10.91
CA ILE A 64 -15.93 10.16 -11.70
C ILE A 64 -16.89 9.02 -11.37
N TYR A 65 -17.21 8.81 -10.09
CA TYR A 65 -17.92 7.61 -9.66
C TYR A 65 -19.37 7.93 -9.30
N PRO A 66 -20.36 7.25 -9.92
CA PRO A 66 -21.74 7.30 -9.46
C PRO A 66 -21.88 6.78 -8.01
N PRO A 67 -22.79 7.30 -7.17
CA PRO A 67 -23.05 6.71 -5.85
C PRO A 67 -23.58 5.27 -5.95
N LEU A 68 -23.04 4.36 -5.14
CA LEU A 68 -23.57 2.98 -5.03
C LEU A 68 -24.73 2.86 -4.03
N LEU A 69 -24.64 3.63 -2.94
CA LEU A 69 -25.61 3.60 -1.85
C LEU A 69 -26.36 4.92 -1.83
N PRO A 70 -27.66 4.95 -2.19
CA PRO A 70 -28.47 6.16 -2.21
C PRO A 70 -29.00 6.48 -0.80
N ILE A 71 -28.10 6.57 0.19
CA ILE A 71 -28.44 6.89 1.57
C ILE A 71 -28.09 8.35 1.80
N CYS A 72 -29.09 9.16 2.14
CA CYS A 72 -28.92 10.56 2.49
C CYS A 72 -29.17 10.77 3.98
N ALA A 73 -28.40 11.67 4.58
CA ALA A 73 -28.65 12.14 5.94
C ALA A 73 -29.92 13.00 5.98
N ALA A 74 -30.53 13.10 7.17
CA ALA A 74 -31.72 13.92 7.37
C ALA A 74 -31.41 15.43 7.36
N GLN A 75 -30.21 15.82 7.81
CA GLN A 75 -29.76 17.21 7.86
C GLN A 75 -28.80 17.51 6.70
N SER A 76 -28.91 18.72 6.14
CA SER A 76 -28.00 19.16 5.09
C SER A 76 -26.72 19.79 5.69
N PRO A 77 -25.56 19.65 5.02
CA PRO A 77 -24.33 20.32 5.44
C PRO A 77 -24.46 21.83 5.60
N ALA A 78 -25.28 22.49 4.76
CA ALA A 78 -25.53 23.92 4.86
C ALA A 78 -26.27 24.31 6.15
N TRP A 79 -27.19 23.45 6.63
CA TRP A 79 -27.89 23.66 7.89
C TRP A 79 -26.95 23.50 9.09
N GLU A 80 -26.09 22.48 9.08
CA GLU A 80 -25.08 22.26 10.13
C GLU A 80 -24.13 23.48 10.22
N MET A 81 -23.61 23.92 9.07
CA MET A 81 -22.72 25.09 9.00
C MET A 81 -23.40 26.38 9.51
N ALA A 82 -24.67 26.60 9.18
CA ALA A 82 -25.42 27.78 9.64
C ALA A 82 -25.58 27.84 11.17
N ARG A 83 -25.39 26.71 11.86
CA ARG A 83 -25.41 26.61 13.33
C ARG A 83 -24.02 26.60 13.96
N GLY A 84 -22.98 26.88 13.17
CA GLY A 84 -21.59 26.84 13.63
C GLY A 84 -21.08 25.42 13.91
N GLN A 85 -21.73 24.40 13.34
CA GLN A 85 -21.29 23.00 13.46
C GLN A 85 -20.35 22.66 12.30
N THR A 86 -19.39 21.77 12.56
CA THR A 86 -18.61 21.12 11.51
C THR A 86 -19.55 20.21 10.71
N PRO A 87 -19.68 20.38 9.38
CA PRO A 87 -20.63 19.62 8.60
C PRO A 87 -20.24 18.14 8.54
N SER A 88 -21.19 17.24 8.77
CA SER A 88 -20.90 15.80 8.82
C SER A 88 -20.46 15.24 7.46
N LEU A 89 -20.92 15.86 6.37
CA LEU A 89 -20.69 15.45 4.97
C LEU A 89 -20.98 13.95 4.77
N ALA A 90 -22.07 13.45 5.37
CA ALA A 90 -22.38 12.03 5.47
C ALA A 90 -22.42 11.32 4.10
N GLU A 91 -23.06 11.93 3.09
CA GLU A 91 -23.15 11.38 1.74
C GLU A 91 -21.77 11.31 1.08
N LEU A 92 -20.94 12.34 1.26
CA LEU A 92 -19.59 12.38 0.72
C LEU A 92 -18.72 11.29 1.36
N ARG A 93 -18.75 11.15 2.69
CA ARG A 93 -18.01 10.13 3.44
C ARG A 93 -18.47 8.72 3.04
N LEU A 94 -19.78 8.51 2.94
CA LEU A 94 -20.34 7.24 2.47
C LEU A 94 -19.89 6.94 1.03
N HIS A 95 -19.98 7.90 0.12
CA HIS A 95 -19.55 7.73 -1.27
C HIS A 95 -18.05 7.42 -1.36
N GLN A 96 -17.21 8.18 -0.66
CA GLN A 96 -15.76 7.97 -0.57
C GLN A 96 -15.41 6.59 0.00
N SER A 97 -16.25 6.04 0.89
CA SER A 97 -16.05 4.69 1.44
C SER A 97 -16.20 3.58 0.39
N THR A 98 -16.89 3.87 -0.73
CA THR A 98 -17.12 2.97 -1.87
C THR A 98 -16.12 3.17 -3.02
N VAL A 99 -15.08 3.99 -2.81
CA VAL A 99 -13.96 4.14 -3.73
C VAL A 99 -12.66 3.88 -2.95
N TRP A 100 -11.88 2.93 -3.45
CA TRP A 100 -10.72 2.37 -2.78
C TRP A 100 -9.43 2.77 -3.50
N LEU A 101 -8.96 3.97 -3.17
CA LEU A 101 -7.62 4.42 -3.54
C LEU A 101 -6.57 3.76 -2.65
N TRP A 102 -5.41 3.43 -3.19
CA TRP A 102 -4.32 2.82 -2.42
C TRP A 102 -3.72 3.76 -1.36
N ASN A 103 -3.81 5.08 -1.59
CA ASN A 103 -3.65 6.12 -0.57
C ASN A 103 -4.89 7.02 -0.63
N ARG A 104 -5.62 7.14 0.47
CA ARG A 104 -6.95 7.76 0.47
C ARG A 104 -7.03 8.93 1.45
N PRO A 105 -7.47 10.12 1.03
CA PRO A 105 -7.84 11.17 1.97
C PRO A 105 -9.13 10.80 2.68
N ILE A 106 -9.16 11.01 3.99
CA ILE A 106 -10.31 10.77 4.85
C ILE A 106 -10.68 12.07 5.54
N TYR A 107 -11.92 12.49 5.32
CA TYR A 107 -12.56 13.52 6.11
C TYR A 107 -13.39 12.87 7.22
N ASP A 108 -13.30 13.45 8.40
CA ASP A 108 -14.14 13.10 9.53
C ASP A 108 -14.52 14.39 10.28
N ASP A 109 -15.76 14.47 10.74
CA ASP A 109 -16.35 15.64 11.40
C ASP A 109 -16.12 15.66 12.91
N ALA A 110 -15.59 14.58 13.50
CA ALA A 110 -15.27 14.51 14.91
C ALA A 110 -14.20 15.53 15.33
N ASP A 111 -14.31 15.98 16.58
CA ASP A 111 -13.36 16.90 17.23
C ASP A 111 -13.12 18.21 16.47
N GLY A 112 -14.16 18.75 15.84
CA GLY A 112 -14.07 19.99 15.05
C GLY A 112 -13.68 19.77 13.58
N GLY A 113 -13.45 18.52 13.19
CA GLY A 113 -13.18 18.11 11.82
C GLY A 113 -11.69 17.91 11.55
N HIS A 114 -11.35 16.78 10.95
CA HIS A 114 -9.97 16.44 10.65
C HIS A 114 -9.80 15.75 9.30
N LEU A 115 -8.61 15.93 8.73
CA LEU A 115 -8.18 15.31 7.48
C LEU A 115 -7.04 14.33 7.76
N ARG A 116 -7.17 13.09 7.29
CA ARG A 116 -6.14 12.05 7.41
C ARG A 116 -5.84 11.43 6.06
N ILE A 117 -4.67 10.81 5.94
CA ILE A 117 -4.31 9.96 4.81
C ILE A 117 -4.30 8.52 5.29
N GLU A 118 -5.12 7.69 4.67
CA GLU A 118 -5.14 6.25 4.91
C GLU A 118 -4.23 5.55 3.89
N MET A 119 -3.14 4.94 4.36
CA MET A 119 -2.16 4.23 3.53
C MET A 119 -2.55 2.76 3.42
N ARG A 120 -3.17 2.36 2.31
CA ARG A 120 -3.85 1.06 2.14
C ARG A 120 -3.06 0.05 1.31
N THR A 121 -1.88 0.44 0.88
CA THR A 121 -0.99 -0.39 0.04
C THR A 121 -0.44 -1.58 0.83
N LEU A 122 -0.08 -1.38 2.10
CA LEU A 122 0.55 -2.42 2.91
C LEU A 122 -0.43 -3.57 3.19
N PRO A 123 -0.02 -4.84 3.00
CA PRO A 123 -0.81 -5.98 3.44
C PRO A 123 -0.69 -6.20 4.94
N ALA A 124 -1.56 -7.07 5.46
CA ALA A 124 -1.24 -7.79 6.69
C ALA A 124 0.11 -8.52 6.52
N GLY A 125 1.00 -8.32 7.48
CA GLY A 125 2.34 -8.90 7.48
C GLY A 125 2.37 -10.28 8.16
N PRO A 126 3.50 -11.00 8.05
CA PRO A 126 3.67 -12.30 8.68
C PRO A 126 3.72 -12.24 10.22
N THR A 127 4.20 -11.14 10.79
CA THR A 127 4.23 -10.90 12.24
C THR A 127 3.86 -9.46 12.59
N ALA A 128 3.58 -9.18 13.87
CA ALA A 128 3.36 -7.82 14.34
C ALA A 128 4.63 -6.95 14.17
N ILE A 129 5.81 -7.48 14.50
CA ILE A 129 7.07 -6.75 14.29
C ILE A 129 7.30 -6.43 12.81
N ASP A 130 6.93 -7.35 11.91
CA ASP A 130 7.05 -7.14 10.47
C ASP A 130 6.09 -6.07 9.95
N MET A 131 4.88 -5.99 10.50
CA MET A 131 3.89 -4.96 10.17
C MET A 131 4.32 -3.57 10.67
N VAL A 132 4.80 -3.48 11.90
CA VAL A 132 5.31 -2.20 12.44
C VAL A 132 6.55 -1.74 11.67
N ALA A 133 7.44 -2.65 11.28
CA ALA A 133 8.58 -2.33 10.43
C ALA A 133 8.17 -1.76 9.06
N ASN A 134 7.16 -2.35 8.41
CA ASN A 134 6.62 -1.82 7.16
C ASN A 134 6.01 -0.41 7.35
N ALA A 135 5.28 -0.19 8.45
CA ALA A 135 4.68 1.10 8.77
C ALA A 135 5.75 2.16 9.07
N ALA A 136 6.74 1.84 9.90
CA ALA A 136 7.87 2.72 10.22
C ALA A 136 8.64 3.12 8.96
N PHE A 137 8.93 2.17 8.07
CA PHE A 137 9.58 2.48 6.80
C PHE A 137 8.73 3.39 5.91
N LEU A 138 7.43 3.10 5.75
CA LEU A 138 6.55 3.92 4.93
C LEU A 138 6.38 5.34 5.46
N LEU A 139 6.14 5.48 6.78
CA LEU A 139 6.00 6.78 7.44
C LEU A 139 7.31 7.57 7.39
N GLY A 140 8.42 6.91 7.70
CA GLY A 140 9.75 7.50 7.60
C GLY A 140 10.04 8.01 6.19
N LEU A 141 9.73 7.23 5.15
CA LEU A 141 9.91 7.69 3.77
C LEU A 141 9.02 8.86 3.42
N ALA A 142 7.73 8.81 3.80
CA ALA A 142 6.80 9.90 3.52
C ALA A 142 7.31 11.21 4.14
N GLU A 143 7.72 11.18 5.40
CA GLU A 143 8.21 12.37 6.11
C GLU A 143 9.61 12.81 5.67
N GLY A 144 10.50 11.87 5.36
CA GLY A 144 11.87 12.17 4.91
C GLY A 144 11.91 12.74 3.48
N VAL A 145 10.97 12.33 2.63
CA VAL A 145 10.83 12.84 1.26
C VAL A 145 10.06 14.16 1.22
N ARG A 146 9.13 14.40 2.16
CA ARG A 146 8.22 15.56 2.19
C ARG A 146 8.91 16.91 1.94
N PRO A 147 10.08 17.25 2.53
CA PRO A 147 10.73 18.54 2.30
C PRO A 147 11.18 18.77 0.86
N ARG A 148 11.33 17.70 0.07
CA ARG A 148 11.86 17.74 -1.30
C ARG A 148 10.83 17.27 -2.33
N ILE A 149 9.57 17.10 -1.93
CA ILE A 149 8.56 16.48 -2.80
C ILE A 149 8.35 17.26 -4.11
N ASP A 150 8.42 18.59 -4.05
CA ASP A 150 8.28 19.46 -5.23
C ASP A 150 9.45 19.33 -6.22
N GLU A 151 10.64 18.92 -5.75
CA GLU A 151 11.78 18.60 -6.63
C GLU A 151 11.61 17.23 -7.29
N ILE A 152 10.98 16.29 -6.59
CA ILE A 152 10.91 14.87 -6.97
C ILE A 152 9.72 14.60 -7.89
N LEU A 153 8.56 15.21 -7.61
CA LEU A 153 7.33 14.98 -8.36
C LEU A 153 7.48 15.19 -9.89
N PRO A 154 8.15 16.25 -10.39
CA PRO A 154 8.37 16.41 -11.82
C PRO A 154 9.21 15.28 -12.45
N ALA A 155 10.08 14.64 -11.67
CA ALA A 155 10.93 13.54 -12.11
C ALA A 155 10.23 12.16 -12.03
N ILE A 156 9.03 12.08 -11.45
CA ILE A 156 8.23 10.85 -11.36
C ILE A 156 6.85 11.09 -11.97
N PRO A 157 6.70 10.93 -13.29
CA PRO A 157 5.39 10.96 -13.93
C PRO A 157 4.43 9.96 -13.26
N PHE A 158 3.16 10.36 -13.09
CA PHE A 158 2.20 9.57 -12.30
C PHE A 158 1.98 8.16 -12.83
N ASN A 159 1.94 7.98 -14.15
CA ASN A 159 1.83 6.68 -14.81
C ASN A 159 3.05 5.77 -14.53
N ILE A 160 4.24 6.34 -14.33
CA ILE A 160 5.44 5.61 -13.93
C ILE A 160 5.33 5.15 -12.47
N ALA A 161 4.81 6.00 -11.57
CA ALA A 161 4.53 5.60 -10.20
C ALA A 161 3.51 4.45 -10.14
N GLU A 162 2.44 4.51 -10.94
CA GLU A 162 1.47 3.43 -11.08
C GLU A 162 2.11 2.15 -11.65
N TYR A 163 2.90 2.27 -12.72
CA TYR A 163 3.63 1.15 -13.30
C TYR A 163 4.53 0.47 -12.26
N ASN A 164 5.33 1.25 -11.53
CA ASN A 164 6.22 0.75 -10.48
C ASN A 164 5.45 0.04 -9.36
N PHE A 165 4.29 0.57 -8.97
CA PHE A 165 3.44 -0.04 -7.95
C PHE A 165 3.00 -1.46 -8.35
N TYR A 166 2.47 -1.66 -9.56
CA TYR A 166 2.05 -2.99 -10.01
C TYR A 166 3.25 -3.92 -10.26
N ARG A 167 4.38 -3.39 -10.76
CA ARG A 167 5.62 -4.18 -10.91
C ARG A 167 6.14 -4.69 -9.57
N ALA A 168 6.14 -3.84 -8.55
CA ALA A 168 6.54 -4.20 -7.19
C ALA A 168 5.58 -5.21 -6.54
N ALA A 169 4.30 -5.16 -6.88
CA ALA A 169 3.31 -6.16 -6.43
C ALA A 169 3.51 -7.50 -7.14
N GLN A 170 3.80 -7.48 -8.44
CA GLN A 170 3.98 -8.68 -9.26
C GLN A 170 5.26 -9.45 -8.89
N HIS A 171 6.40 -8.76 -8.84
CA HIS A 171 7.73 -9.37 -8.76
C HIS A 171 8.39 -9.27 -7.38
N GLY A 172 7.76 -8.62 -6.40
CA GLY A 172 8.30 -8.53 -5.05
C GLY A 172 9.69 -7.86 -5.03
N LEU A 173 10.69 -8.53 -4.47
CA LEU A 173 12.07 -8.05 -4.40
C LEU A 173 12.86 -8.19 -5.71
N ASP A 174 12.37 -8.97 -6.67
CA ASP A 174 13.00 -9.11 -7.98
C ASP A 174 12.48 -8.06 -8.98
N ALA A 175 11.68 -7.09 -8.53
CA ALA A 175 11.15 -6.03 -9.37
C ALA A 175 12.24 -5.04 -9.80
N GLY A 176 12.27 -4.72 -11.10
CA GLY A 176 12.88 -3.51 -11.63
C GLY A 176 11.86 -2.37 -11.65
N LEU A 177 12.22 -1.22 -11.07
CA LEU A 177 11.40 -0.01 -11.03
C LEU A 177 12.05 1.10 -11.84
N VAL A 178 11.25 1.82 -12.61
CA VAL A 178 11.69 3.02 -13.33
C VAL A 178 11.80 4.15 -12.32
N TRP A 179 13.03 4.53 -11.96
CA TRP A 179 13.30 5.44 -10.86
C TRP A 179 14.16 6.62 -11.33
N PRO A 180 13.91 7.85 -10.86
CA PRO A 180 14.70 9.01 -11.24
C PRO A 180 16.13 8.91 -10.71
N GLU A 181 17.08 9.45 -11.47
CA GLU A 181 18.43 9.69 -10.97
C GLU A 181 18.50 11.11 -10.40
N PHE A 182 18.63 11.22 -9.07
CA PHE A 182 18.76 12.53 -8.43
C PHE A 182 20.06 13.20 -8.87
N GLY A 183 19.95 14.40 -9.46
CA GLY A 183 21.08 15.17 -9.97
C GLY A 183 21.44 14.90 -11.44
N GLN A 184 20.72 14.02 -12.14
CA GLN A 184 20.85 13.81 -13.58
C GLN A 184 19.50 13.88 -14.29
N SER A 185 19.51 13.99 -15.62
CA SER A 185 18.28 13.93 -16.42
C SER A 185 17.94 12.49 -16.79
N GLY A 186 16.69 12.10 -16.56
CA GLY A 186 16.14 10.82 -17.01
C GLY A 186 15.72 9.88 -15.87
N CYS A 187 15.05 8.80 -16.27
CA CYS A 187 14.72 7.68 -15.41
C CYS A 187 15.41 6.43 -15.94
N ARG A 188 15.87 5.56 -15.05
CA ARG A 188 16.39 4.23 -15.40
C ARG A 188 15.66 3.15 -14.62
N GLU A 189 15.58 1.95 -15.19
CA GLU A 189 15.14 0.78 -14.43
C GLU A 189 16.24 0.42 -13.42
N GLN A 190 15.87 0.31 -12.14
CA GLN A 190 16.77 -0.08 -11.06
C GLN A 190 16.16 -1.22 -10.24
N PRO A 191 16.98 -2.14 -9.70
CA PRO A 191 16.49 -3.16 -8.78
C PRO A 191 15.84 -2.50 -7.57
N VAL A 192 14.63 -2.94 -7.20
CA VAL A 192 13.90 -2.38 -6.06
C VAL A 192 14.68 -2.48 -4.75
N CYS A 193 15.49 -3.53 -4.58
CA CYS A 193 16.36 -3.69 -3.42
C CYS A 193 17.35 -2.53 -3.27
N ALA A 194 17.98 -2.13 -4.37
CA ALA A 194 18.94 -1.01 -4.38
C ALA A 194 18.24 0.32 -4.07
N ILE A 195 17.03 0.52 -4.59
CA ILE A 195 16.21 1.70 -4.26
C ILE A 195 15.87 1.71 -2.77
N ILE A 196 15.40 0.60 -2.20
CA ILE A 196 15.05 0.52 -0.77
C ILE A 196 16.29 0.79 0.10
N GLU A 197 17.43 0.20 -0.23
CA GLU A 197 18.69 0.40 0.49
C GLU A 197 19.12 1.88 0.50
N GLN A 198 19.05 2.55 -0.65
CA GLN A 198 19.32 4.00 -0.74
C GLN A 198 18.35 4.85 0.06
N LEU A 199 17.11 4.38 0.23
CA LEU A 199 16.03 5.10 0.89
C LEU A 199 15.94 4.84 2.40
N LEU A 200 16.61 3.83 2.95
CA LEU A 200 16.63 3.56 4.39
C LEU A 200 17.13 4.74 5.23
N PRO A 201 18.24 5.43 4.87
CA PRO A 201 18.66 6.64 5.59
C PRO A 201 17.60 7.76 5.55
N VAL A 202 16.91 7.92 4.41
CA VAL A 202 15.82 8.89 4.26
C VAL A 202 14.66 8.54 5.20
N ALA A 203 14.32 7.25 5.30
CA ALA A 203 13.29 6.78 6.22
C ALA A 203 13.65 7.08 7.69
N SER A 204 14.90 6.81 8.08
CA SER A 204 15.37 7.11 9.43
C SER A 204 15.31 8.62 9.75
N GLN A 205 15.67 9.47 8.80
CA GLN A 205 15.58 10.92 8.95
C GLN A 205 14.13 11.38 9.11
N GLY A 206 13.22 10.87 8.29
CA GLY A 206 11.80 11.19 8.40
C GLY A 206 11.17 10.75 9.72
N LEU A 207 11.54 9.56 10.24
CA LEU A 207 11.12 9.11 11.56
C LEU A 207 11.61 10.05 12.67
N ALA A 208 12.87 10.50 12.60
CA ALA A 208 13.42 11.46 13.56
C ALA A 208 12.66 12.82 13.51
N MET A 209 12.27 13.28 12.32
CA MET A 209 11.51 14.54 12.16
C MET A 209 10.14 14.53 12.84
N ILE A 210 9.52 13.35 12.99
CA ILE A 210 8.24 13.18 13.70
C ILE A 210 8.42 12.69 15.14
N GLY A 211 9.64 12.74 15.68
CA GLY A 211 9.91 12.47 17.09
C GLY A 211 10.05 10.99 17.47
N VAL A 212 10.20 10.08 16.50
CA VAL A 212 10.50 8.67 16.80
C VAL A 212 11.94 8.54 17.27
N SER A 213 12.15 7.78 18.35
CA SER A 213 13.48 7.62 18.95
C SER A 213 14.46 6.88 18.03
N VAL A 214 15.76 7.13 18.20
CA VAL A 214 16.81 6.46 17.41
C VAL A 214 16.77 4.94 17.62
N ASP A 215 16.57 4.48 18.86
CA ASP A 215 16.52 3.05 19.18
C ASP A 215 15.31 2.35 18.53
N GLU A 216 14.15 3.01 18.54
CA GLU A 216 12.94 2.49 17.91
C GLU A 216 13.05 2.46 16.38
N SER A 217 13.57 3.54 15.79
CA SER A 217 13.88 3.62 14.37
C SER A 217 14.85 2.50 13.94
N ALA A 218 15.97 2.36 14.66
CA ALA A 218 16.98 1.33 14.37
C ALA A 218 16.42 -0.09 14.49
N ARG A 219 15.56 -0.34 15.50
CA ARG A 219 14.90 -1.63 15.68
C ARG A 219 14.05 -2.01 14.46
N TYR A 220 13.19 -1.11 14.00
CA TYR A 220 12.22 -1.40 12.95
C TYR A 220 12.81 -1.30 11.54
N LEU A 221 13.67 -0.32 11.27
CA LEU A 221 14.38 -0.25 9.99
C LEU A 221 15.40 -1.39 9.85
N GLY A 222 16.00 -1.85 10.96
CA GLY A 222 16.84 -3.05 10.96
C GLY A 222 16.12 -4.33 10.54
N VAL A 223 14.80 -4.43 10.73
CA VAL A 223 13.99 -5.55 10.19
C VAL A 223 13.93 -5.48 8.67
N ILE A 224 13.73 -4.28 8.11
CA ILE A 224 13.71 -4.06 6.66
C ILE A 224 15.08 -4.39 6.04
N GLU A 225 16.16 -3.95 6.68
CA GLU A 225 17.54 -4.30 6.29
C GLU A 225 17.77 -5.81 6.28
N ARG A 226 17.38 -6.52 7.35
CA ARG A 226 17.52 -7.99 7.41
C ARG A 226 16.74 -8.69 6.30
N ARG A 227 15.52 -8.23 5.97
CA ARG A 227 14.75 -8.77 4.84
C ARG A 227 15.44 -8.55 3.49
N LEU A 228 16.07 -7.39 3.28
CA LEU A 228 16.87 -7.13 2.08
C LEU A 228 18.08 -8.04 2.00
N GLN A 229 18.87 -8.13 3.08
CA GLN A 229 20.08 -8.96 3.14
C GLN A 229 19.78 -10.45 2.92
N ARG A 230 18.70 -10.95 3.53
CA ARG A 230 18.27 -12.35 3.40
C ARG A 230 17.45 -12.62 2.14
N ARG A 231 17.09 -11.57 1.38
CA ARG A 231 16.16 -11.62 0.24
C ARG A 231 14.87 -12.37 0.58
N GLN A 232 14.34 -12.17 1.79
CA GLN A 232 13.19 -12.91 2.32
C GLN A 232 12.07 -11.97 2.76
N THR A 233 10.93 -12.07 2.08
CA THR A 233 9.64 -11.52 2.51
C THR A 233 8.68 -12.65 2.84
N GLY A 234 7.52 -12.34 3.45
CA GLY A 234 6.50 -13.35 3.70
C GLY A 234 6.03 -14.08 2.43
N ALA A 235 5.91 -13.37 1.31
CA ALA A 235 5.61 -13.99 0.03
C ALA A 235 6.70 -14.94 -0.47
N ILE A 236 7.98 -14.57 -0.32
CA ILE A 236 9.11 -15.41 -0.75
C ILE A 236 9.20 -16.66 0.14
N TRP A 237 9.11 -16.48 1.47
CA TRP A 237 9.12 -17.60 2.41
C TRP A 237 7.99 -18.58 2.14
N GLN A 238 6.75 -18.10 1.99
CA GLN A 238 5.59 -18.96 1.70
C GLN A 238 5.77 -19.75 0.41
N ARG A 239 6.31 -19.13 -0.65
CA ARG A 239 6.58 -19.81 -1.93
C ARG A 239 7.64 -20.90 -1.81
N ASN A 240 8.74 -20.61 -1.11
CA ASN A 240 9.83 -21.56 -0.92
C ASN A 240 9.40 -22.74 -0.03
N MET A 241 8.72 -22.45 1.08
CA MET A 241 8.16 -23.47 1.98
C MET A 241 7.15 -24.35 1.25
N LEU A 242 6.22 -23.76 0.49
CA LEU A 242 5.26 -24.52 -0.31
C LEU A 242 5.95 -25.41 -1.33
N ALA A 243 6.98 -24.91 -2.03
CA ALA A 243 7.74 -25.71 -2.98
C ALA A 243 8.44 -26.90 -2.30
N ARG A 244 8.97 -26.71 -1.09
CA ARG A 244 9.57 -27.78 -0.28
C ARG A 244 8.54 -28.82 0.16
N LEU A 245 7.38 -28.38 0.66
CA LEU A 245 6.32 -29.28 1.14
C LEU A 245 5.74 -30.11 -0.02
N LYS A 246 5.55 -29.51 -1.19
CA LYS A 246 5.06 -30.20 -2.40
C LYS A 246 5.97 -31.33 -2.90
N GLN A 247 7.23 -31.39 -2.47
CA GLN A 247 8.11 -32.52 -2.77
C GLN A 247 7.76 -33.77 -1.95
N LYS A 248 7.03 -33.61 -0.83
CA LYS A 248 6.77 -34.67 0.15
C LYS A 248 5.29 -35.02 0.27
N MET A 249 4.38 -34.14 -0.15
CA MET A 249 2.93 -34.33 0.02
C MET A 249 2.12 -33.69 -1.12
N PRO A 250 0.87 -34.14 -1.34
CA PRO A 250 -0.06 -33.52 -2.29
C PRO A 250 -0.32 -32.03 -1.97
N LEU A 251 -0.78 -31.27 -2.97
CA LEU A 251 -0.95 -29.82 -2.86
C LEU A 251 -1.81 -29.38 -1.67
N ASP A 252 -2.96 -30.02 -1.46
CA ASP A 252 -3.89 -29.63 -0.39
C ASP A 252 -3.26 -29.83 1.00
N ALA A 253 -2.57 -30.95 1.21
CA ALA A 253 -1.80 -31.21 2.42
C ALA A 253 -0.65 -30.21 2.59
N ALA A 254 0.04 -29.86 1.51
CA ALA A 254 1.14 -28.89 1.53
C ALA A 254 0.65 -27.48 1.91
N LEU A 255 -0.52 -27.06 1.43
CA LEU A 255 -1.11 -25.77 1.78
C LEU A 255 -1.58 -25.72 3.23
N HIS A 256 -2.17 -26.82 3.73
CA HIS A 256 -2.53 -26.93 5.14
C HIS A 256 -1.29 -26.85 6.03
N GLN A 257 -0.25 -27.64 5.74
CA GLN A 257 0.99 -27.63 6.51
C GLN A 257 1.70 -26.27 6.43
N LEU A 258 1.66 -25.60 5.28
CA LEU A 258 2.19 -24.24 5.13
C LEU A 258 1.51 -23.28 6.10
N LEU A 259 0.18 -23.33 6.19
CA LEU A 259 -0.58 -22.46 7.08
C LEU A 259 -0.26 -22.74 8.56
N GLU A 260 -0.18 -24.00 8.97
CA GLU A 260 0.19 -24.38 10.33
C GLU A 260 1.57 -23.80 10.71
N VAL A 261 2.59 -24.05 9.89
CA VAL A 261 3.94 -23.52 10.13
C VAL A 261 3.97 -21.99 10.12
N PHE A 262 3.18 -21.35 9.23
CA PHE A 262 3.07 -19.90 9.21
C PHE A 262 2.45 -19.36 10.50
N ILE A 263 1.42 -20.01 11.04
CA ILE A 263 0.78 -19.61 12.31
C ILE A 263 1.77 -19.69 13.46
N ASP A 264 2.52 -20.79 13.56
CA ASP A 264 3.52 -20.99 14.62
C ASP A 264 4.57 -19.88 14.59
N TYR A 265 5.18 -19.64 13.43
CA TYR A 265 6.14 -18.55 13.26
C TYR A 265 5.52 -17.16 13.48
N SER A 266 4.26 -16.97 13.09
CA SER A 266 3.55 -15.70 13.30
C SER A 266 3.40 -15.40 14.80
N ALA A 267 3.06 -16.42 15.59
CA ALA A 267 2.87 -16.32 17.03
C ALA A 267 4.18 -16.03 17.78
N GLU A 268 5.32 -16.54 17.31
CA GLU A 268 6.65 -16.22 17.85
C GLU A 268 7.01 -14.73 17.68
N ASN A 269 6.38 -14.05 16.73
CA ASN A 269 6.59 -12.64 16.44
C ASN A 269 8.08 -12.30 16.14
N LEU A 270 8.81 -13.26 15.57
CA LEU A 270 10.15 -13.05 15.02
C LEU A 270 10.05 -12.55 13.57
N PRO A 271 10.91 -11.62 13.13
CA PRO A 271 10.91 -11.14 11.76
C PRO A 271 10.99 -12.28 10.74
N VAL A 272 10.19 -12.20 9.68
CA VAL A 272 10.17 -13.25 8.64
C VAL A 272 11.52 -13.51 8.00
N ALA A 273 12.46 -12.56 8.06
CA ALA A 273 13.84 -12.76 7.59
C ALA A 273 14.62 -13.84 8.37
N GLU A 274 14.14 -14.23 9.55
CA GLU A 274 14.78 -15.18 10.47
C GLU A 274 14.14 -16.59 10.38
N TRP A 275 12.99 -16.71 9.73
CA TRP A 275 12.27 -17.97 9.57
C TRP A 275 13.02 -18.94 8.67
N GLN A 276 13.01 -20.22 9.04
CA GLN A 276 13.67 -21.28 8.28
C GLN A 276 12.74 -21.85 7.20
N ILE A 277 13.33 -22.37 6.12
CA ILE A 277 12.64 -23.06 5.02
C ILE A 277 12.74 -24.56 5.20
#